data_AF-A0A2S7CXD5-F1
#
_entry.id   AF-A0A2S7CXD5-F1
#
_cell.length_a   1.000
_cell.length_b   1.000
_cell.length_c   1.000
_cell.angle_alpha   90.00
_cell.angle_beta   90.00
_cell.angle_gamma   90.00
#
_symmetry.space_group_name_H-M   'P 1'
#
loop_
_entity.id
_entity.type
_entity.pdbx_description
1 polymer ?
#
loop_
_entity_poly.entity_id
_entity_poly.type
_entity_poly.pdbx_seq_one_letter_code
_entity_poly.pdbx_strand_id
1 'polypeptide(L)'
;MAARWIHPMMCALLLAACSNTPAAKSDAAASAPPHANAGSTDEAAACTAKGGQLRPVGRMQIPRCIVPYADAGKTCTDNADCSGDCLATSIVPTGTAATGTCQRDSDRFGCRQVVVGGKGQAALCID
;
A
#
# COMPACT_ATOMS: atom_id res chain seq x y z
N MET A 1 11.94 14.54 76.59
CA MET A 1 11.32 13.50 77.46
C MET A 1 11.23 12.21 76.67
N ALA A 2 11.65 11.11 77.30
CA ALA A 2 11.52 9.71 76.89
C ALA A 2 12.39 9.28 75.67
N ALA A 3 13.49 8.55 75.86
CA ALA A 3 13.55 7.10 76.18
C ALA A 3 13.16 6.24 74.96
N ARG A 4 13.86 5.19 74.52
CA ARG A 4 14.86 4.32 75.13
C ARG A 4 15.45 3.41 74.04
N TRP A 5 16.75 3.16 74.18
CA TRP A 5 17.48 1.90 74.08
C TRP A 5 17.14 0.83 73.02
N ILE A 6 18.18 0.52 72.24
CA ILE A 6 18.83 -0.80 72.11
C ILE A 6 17.88 -1.96 71.78
N HIS A 7 18.01 -2.54 70.58
CA HIS A 7 18.74 -3.81 70.42
C HIS A 7 19.22 -3.99 68.96
N PRO A 8 20.54 -4.16 68.77
CA PRO A 8 21.14 -4.62 67.52
C PRO A 8 20.89 -6.13 67.46
N MET A 9 19.93 -6.55 66.63
CA MET A 9 19.75 -7.98 66.43
C MET A 9 19.17 -8.24 65.06
N MET A 10 19.88 -9.13 64.38
CA MET A 10 19.33 -10.10 63.46
C MET A 10 19.21 -9.69 62.00
N CYS A 11 20.13 -10.30 61.25
CA CYS A 11 19.89 -10.92 59.96
C CYS A 11 19.69 -9.99 58.77
N ALA A 12 20.83 -9.71 58.14
CA ALA A 12 21.05 -9.96 56.72
C ALA A 12 19.98 -10.89 56.08
N LEU A 13 19.05 -10.26 55.38
CA LEU A 13 18.27 -10.84 54.29
C LEU A 13 18.64 -10.01 53.06
N LEU A 14 19.80 -10.29 52.47
CA LEU A 14 19.95 -11.14 51.29
C LEU A 14 19.05 -10.71 50.13
N LEU A 15 19.74 -10.10 49.16
CA LEU A 15 19.30 -9.77 47.81
C LEU A 15 18.61 -10.97 47.15
N ALA A 16 17.36 -10.78 46.71
CA ALA A 16 16.76 -11.60 45.66
C ALA A 16 15.61 -10.82 44.96
N ALA A 17 15.91 -9.64 44.43
CA ALA A 17 14.99 -8.92 43.55
C ALA A 17 15.75 -8.48 42.30
N CYS A 18 16.07 -9.44 41.42
CA CYS A 18 16.44 -9.25 40.01
C CYS A 18 16.67 -10.62 39.37
N SER A 19 15.60 -11.35 39.05
CA SER A 19 15.65 -12.46 38.08
C SER A 19 14.26 -12.66 37.50
N ASN A 20 13.78 -11.66 36.77
CA ASN A 20 12.67 -11.87 35.84
C ASN A 20 13.28 -12.52 34.61
N THR A 21 13.53 -13.83 34.67
CA THR A 21 14.12 -14.61 33.58
C THR A 21 13.11 -14.69 32.44
N PRO A 22 13.30 -13.98 31.31
CA PRO A 22 12.55 -14.31 30.12
C PRO A 22 13.11 -15.65 29.64
N ALA A 23 12.27 -16.67 29.54
CA ALA A 23 12.64 -17.90 28.88
C ALA A 23 13.24 -17.55 27.52
N ALA A 24 14.51 -17.93 27.32
CA ALA A 24 15.17 -17.93 26.04
C ALA A 24 14.34 -18.79 25.09
N LYS A 25 13.48 -18.15 24.29
CA LYS A 25 12.97 -18.74 23.07
C LYS A 25 14.03 -18.51 22.01
N SER A 26 14.72 -19.60 21.75
CA SER A 26 15.67 -19.85 20.68
C SER A 26 15.57 -18.87 19.51
N ASP A 27 16.69 -18.21 19.25
CA ASP A 27 17.05 -17.67 17.95
C ASP A 27 16.95 -18.80 16.91
N ALA A 28 15.78 -18.92 16.31
CA ALA A 28 15.60 -19.43 14.97
C ALA A 28 15.03 -18.29 14.12
N ALA A 29 15.77 -17.17 14.09
CA ALA A 29 15.72 -16.27 12.94
C ALA A 29 16.37 -17.02 11.78
N ALA A 30 15.63 -17.97 11.20
CA ALA A 30 15.86 -18.39 9.85
C ALA A 30 15.74 -17.11 9.01
N SER A 31 16.86 -16.72 8.41
CA SER A 31 16.94 -15.63 7.45
C SER A 31 15.92 -15.89 6.35
N ALA A 32 14.70 -15.38 6.54
CA ALA A 32 13.75 -15.27 5.45
C ALA A 32 14.45 -14.43 4.39
N PRO A 33 14.53 -14.91 3.12
CA PRO A 33 14.99 -14.04 2.05
C PRO A 33 14.13 -12.78 2.09
N PRO A 34 14.71 -11.59 1.77
CA PRO A 34 13.94 -10.36 1.72
C PRO A 34 12.67 -10.66 0.94
N HIS A 35 11.52 -10.49 1.59
CA HIS A 35 10.23 -10.83 1.01
C HIS A 35 10.16 -10.13 -0.34
N ALA A 36 10.34 -10.88 -1.42
CA ALA A 36 9.94 -10.43 -2.73
C ALA A 36 8.46 -10.10 -2.56
N ASN A 37 8.07 -8.85 -2.82
CA ASN A 37 6.68 -8.47 -2.95
C ASN A 37 6.13 -9.25 -4.16
N ALA A 38 5.85 -10.53 -3.98
CA ALA A 38 5.14 -11.41 -4.88
C ALA A 38 3.85 -11.72 -4.13
N GLY A 39 2.71 -11.30 -4.69
CA GLY A 39 1.42 -11.59 -4.05
C GLY A 39 1.21 -13.11 -3.96
N SER A 40 0.37 -13.54 -3.03
CA SER A 40 0.14 -14.99 -2.85
C SER A 40 -0.51 -15.61 -4.09
N THR A 41 -0.45 -16.95 -4.16
CA THR A 41 -1.14 -17.73 -5.19
C THR A 41 -2.66 -17.51 -5.17
N ASP A 42 -3.23 -17.29 -3.99
CA ASP A 42 -4.67 -17.07 -3.80
C ASP A 42 -5.06 -15.67 -4.32
N GLU A 43 -4.24 -14.66 -4.07
CA GLU A 43 -4.42 -13.32 -4.63
C GLU A 43 -4.31 -13.32 -6.16
N ALA A 44 -3.38 -14.09 -6.72
CA ALA A 44 -3.24 -14.25 -8.17
C ALA A 44 -4.49 -14.93 -8.77
N ALA A 45 -4.96 -16.04 -8.19
CA ALA A 45 -6.17 -16.73 -8.65
C ALA A 45 -7.42 -15.85 -8.55
N ALA A 46 -7.58 -15.11 -7.45
CA ALA A 46 -8.68 -14.16 -7.27
C ALA A 46 -8.61 -13.01 -8.29
N CYS A 47 -7.41 -12.58 -8.67
CA CYS A 47 -7.24 -11.57 -9.71
C CYS A 47 -7.62 -12.09 -11.10
N THR A 48 -7.17 -13.30 -11.46
CA THR A 48 -7.53 -13.95 -12.72
C THR A 48 -9.03 -14.20 -12.83
N ALA A 49 -9.70 -14.57 -11.73
CA ALA A 49 -11.15 -14.72 -11.70
C ALA A 49 -11.91 -13.42 -12.04
N LYS A 50 -11.30 -12.25 -11.81
CA LYS A 50 -11.83 -10.94 -12.20
C LYS A 50 -11.43 -10.53 -13.62
N GLY A 51 -10.78 -11.41 -14.39
CA GLY A 51 -10.22 -11.11 -15.70
C GLY A 51 -8.94 -10.28 -15.66
N GLY A 52 -8.33 -10.11 -14.49
CA GLY A 52 -7.11 -9.34 -14.31
C GLY A 52 -5.84 -10.19 -14.27
N GLN A 53 -4.71 -9.50 -14.13
CA GLN A 53 -3.41 -10.11 -13.85
C GLN A 53 -2.72 -9.40 -12.70
N LEU A 54 -2.10 -10.17 -11.82
CA LEU A 54 -1.27 -9.62 -10.76
C LEU A 54 0.03 -9.11 -11.39
N ARG A 55 0.25 -7.80 -11.35
CA ARG A 55 1.42 -7.15 -11.96
C ARG A 55 2.13 -6.27 -10.92
N PRO A 56 3.47 -6.25 -10.89
CA PRO A 56 4.18 -5.26 -10.11
C PRO A 56 3.94 -3.89 -10.74
N VAL A 57 3.49 -2.93 -9.94
CA VAL A 57 3.17 -1.56 -10.39
C VAL A 57 3.81 -0.52 -9.51
N GLY A 58 4.00 0.68 -10.08
CA GLY A 58 4.70 1.78 -9.45
C GLY A 58 6.18 1.51 -9.16
N ARG A 59 6.88 2.50 -8.62
CA ARG A 59 8.32 2.38 -8.32
C ARG A 59 8.63 1.34 -7.26
N MET A 60 7.74 1.12 -6.30
CA MET A 60 7.92 0.10 -5.26
C MET A 60 7.62 -1.32 -5.75
N GLN A 61 7.19 -1.50 -7.00
CA GLN A 61 6.90 -2.81 -7.59
C GLN A 61 5.94 -3.65 -6.75
N ILE A 62 4.91 -3.01 -6.18
CA ILE A 62 3.93 -3.69 -5.33
C ILE A 62 2.96 -4.45 -6.24
N PRO A 63 2.80 -5.78 -6.09
CA PRO A 63 1.85 -6.55 -6.87
C PRO A 63 0.43 -6.05 -6.63
N ARG A 64 -0.23 -5.64 -7.71
CA ARG A 64 -1.64 -5.27 -7.69
C ARG A 64 -2.37 -6.02 -8.79
N CYS A 65 -3.64 -6.32 -8.53
CA CYS A 65 -4.50 -6.86 -9.56
C CYS A 65 -4.85 -5.78 -10.57
N ILE A 66 -4.41 -5.95 -11.81
CA ILE A 66 -4.69 -5.04 -12.92
C ILE A 66 -5.70 -5.68 -13.85
N VAL A 67 -6.87 -5.05 -13.97
CA VAL A 67 -7.98 -5.54 -14.80
C VAL A 67 -8.10 -4.66 -16.05
N PRO A 68 -8.03 -5.23 -17.27
CA PRO A 68 -8.26 -4.48 -18.49
C PRO A 68 -9.72 -4.06 -18.61
N TYR A 69 -9.96 -2.87 -19.17
CA TYR A 69 -11.31 -2.41 -19.46
C TYR A 69 -11.72 -2.80 -20.88
N ALA A 70 -12.98 -3.23 -21.05
CA ALA A 70 -13.50 -3.68 -22.34
C ALA A 70 -13.61 -2.54 -23.37
N ASP A 71 -13.76 -1.31 -22.89
CA ASP A 71 -13.90 -0.07 -23.67
C ASP A 71 -12.58 0.69 -23.83
N ALA A 72 -11.44 0.09 -23.46
CA ALA A 72 -10.12 0.69 -23.57
C ALA A 72 -9.86 1.33 -24.95
N GLY A 73 -9.43 2.58 -24.95
CA GLY A 73 -9.08 3.32 -26.17
C GLY A 73 -10.26 3.94 -26.93
N LYS A 74 -11.50 3.67 -26.54
CA LYS A 74 -12.69 4.34 -27.11
C LYS A 74 -12.60 5.86 -26.85
N THR A 75 -12.90 6.69 -27.86
CA THR A 75 -12.96 8.15 -27.67
C THR A 75 -14.06 8.53 -26.68
N CYS A 76 -13.75 9.46 -25.79
CA CYS A 76 -14.64 9.93 -24.73
C CYS A 76 -14.47 11.43 -24.51
N THR A 77 -15.47 12.02 -23.87
CA THR A 77 -15.45 13.42 -23.41
C THR A 77 -15.75 13.54 -21.92
N ASP A 78 -16.24 12.47 -21.30
CA ASP A 78 -16.51 12.40 -19.88
C ASP A 78 -16.23 10.99 -19.34
N ASN A 79 -16.05 10.85 -18.02
CA ASN A 79 -15.89 9.56 -17.37
C ASN A 79 -17.14 8.68 -17.52
N ALA A 80 -18.32 9.29 -17.62
CA ALA A 80 -19.57 8.55 -17.84
C ALA A 80 -19.59 7.77 -19.17
N ASP A 81 -18.71 8.11 -20.12
CA ASP A 81 -18.59 7.41 -21.41
C ASP A 81 -17.81 6.09 -21.31
N CYS A 82 -17.14 5.85 -20.17
CA CYS A 82 -16.17 4.79 -19.95
C CYS A 82 -16.47 3.94 -18.71
N SER A 83 -15.94 2.72 -18.67
CA SER A 83 -15.96 1.87 -17.45
C SER A 83 -14.93 2.35 -16.40
N GLY A 84 -14.02 3.24 -16.79
CA GLY A 84 -12.99 3.86 -15.95
C GLY A 84 -12.91 5.37 -16.18
N ASP A 85 -11.70 5.94 -16.11
CA ASP A 85 -11.48 7.35 -16.38
C ASP A 85 -11.44 7.61 -17.92
N CYS A 86 -11.99 8.75 -18.35
CA CYS A 86 -11.71 9.32 -19.66
C CYS A 86 -10.40 10.09 -19.60
N LEU A 87 -9.34 9.60 -20.24
CA LEU A 87 -8.00 10.17 -20.12
C LEU A 87 -7.63 11.01 -21.34
N ALA A 88 -7.10 12.21 -21.11
CA ALA A 88 -6.64 13.09 -22.18
C ALA A 88 -5.53 12.44 -23.01
N THR A 89 -5.58 12.63 -24.32
CA THR A 89 -4.55 12.11 -25.25
C THR A 89 -3.19 12.79 -25.07
N SER A 90 -3.19 14.02 -24.56
CA SER A 90 -2.01 14.76 -24.10
C SER A 90 -2.39 15.64 -22.92
N ILE A 91 -1.43 15.94 -22.05
CA ILE A 91 -1.65 16.86 -20.93
C ILE A 91 -1.80 18.28 -21.47
N VAL A 92 -2.94 18.91 -21.17
CA VAL A 92 -3.25 20.30 -21.54
C VAL A 92 -3.40 21.16 -20.29
N PRO A 93 -3.40 22.50 -20.39
CA PRO A 93 -3.74 23.36 -19.26
C PRO A 93 -5.15 23.05 -18.71
N THR A 94 -5.31 23.12 -17.39
CA THR A 94 -6.61 22.84 -16.76
C THR A 94 -7.71 23.74 -17.31
N GLY A 95 -8.86 23.15 -17.63
CA GLY A 95 -10.04 23.84 -18.14
C GLY A 95 -10.05 24.08 -19.65
N THR A 96 -8.97 23.76 -20.36
CA THR A 96 -8.95 23.86 -21.83
C THR A 96 -9.65 22.68 -22.47
N ALA A 97 -10.18 22.90 -23.68
CA ALA A 97 -10.79 21.84 -24.46
C ALA A 97 -9.79 20.68 -24.70
N ALA A 98 -10.25 19.46 -24.45
CA ALA A 98 -9.47 18.24 -24.61
C ALA A 98 -10.39 17.12 -25.10
N THR A 99 -9.81 16.21 -25.88
CA THR A 99 -10.42 14.93 -26.20
C THR A 99 -9.67 13.83 -25.45
N GLY A 100 -10.41 12.82 -25.02
CA GLY A 100 -9.84 11.70 -24.30
C GLY A 100 -10.11 10.35 -24.96
N THR A 101 -9.45 9.34 -24.43
CA THR A 101 -9.77 7.94 -24.65
C THR A 101 -9.99 7.23 -23.33
N CYS A 102 -10.89 6.26 -23.32
CA CYS A 102 -11.15 5.46 -22.13
C CYS A 102 -9.88 4.75 -21.67
N GLN A 103 -9.64 4.80 -20.36
CA GLN A 103 -8.48 4.19 -19.71
C GLN A 103 -8.30 2.72 -20.14
N ARG A 104 -7.04 2.28 -20.27
CA ARG A 104 -6.72 0.92 -20.73
C ARG A 104 -7.12 -0.16 -19.73
N ASP A 105 -6.71 0.02 -18.48
CA ASP A 105 -6.83 -0.97 -17.42
C ASP A 105 -6.90 -0.24 -16.07
N SER A 106 -7.07 -0.96 -14.96
CA SER A 106 -7.18 -0.36 -13.63
C SER A 106 -5.85 0.17 -13.06
N ASP A 107 -4.76 0.20 -13.85
CA ASP A 107 -3.49 0.80 -13.44
C ASP A 107 -3.60 2.34 -13.40
N ARG A 108 -3.12 2.93 -12.32
CA ARG A 108 -3.20 4.38 -12.05
C ARG A 108 -1.83 5.05 -12.04
N PHE A 109 -0.76 4.29 -12.19
CA PHE A 109 0.59 4.84 -12.20
C PHE A 109 0.87 5.60 -13.51
N GLY A 110 1.83 6.53 -13.43
CA GLY A 110 2.15 7.50 -14.47
C GLY A 110 1.42 8.84 -14.30
N CYS A 111 1.77 9.78 -15.18
CA CYS A 111 1.11 11.08 -15.29
C CYS A 111 -0.10 10.97 -16.22
N ARG A 112 -1.28 11.28 -15.69
CA ARG A 112 -2.57 11.19 -16.39
C ARG A 112 -3.42 12.41 -16.09
N GLN A 113 -4.20 12.85 -17.07
CA GLN A 113 -5.17 13.92 -16.92
C GLN A 113 -6.53 13.39 -17.33
N VAL A 114 -7.53 13.59 -16.47
CA VAL A 114 -8.91 13.21 -16.77
C VAL A 114 -9.56 14.29 -17.64
N VAL A 115 -10.45 13.90 -18.54
CA VAL A 115 -11.32 14.79 -19.30
C VAL A 115 -12.73 14.67 -18.75
N VAL A 116 -13.33 15.81 -18.39
CA VAL A 116 -14.72 15.90 -17.91
C VAL A 116 -15.41 17.00 -18.70
N GLY A 117 -16.57 16.72 -19.28
CA GLY A 117 -17.27 17.64 -20.16
C GLY A 117 -16.41 18.22 -21.31
N GLY A 118 -15.50 17.41 -21.87
CA GLY A 118 -14.59 17.81 -22.94
C GLY A 118 -13.48 18.78 -22.51
N LYS A 119 -13.20 18.89 -21.20
CA LYS A 119 -12.14 19.75 -20.66
C LYS A 119 -11.14 18.96 -19.82
N GLY A 120 -9.85 19.25 -20.03
CA GLY A 120 -8.77 18.68 -19.23
C GLY A 120 -8.84 19.15 -17.78
N GLN A 121 -8.80 18.21 -16.83
CA GLN A 121 -8.76 18.48 -15.39
C GLN A 121 -7.33 18.71 -14.90
N ALA A 122 -7.09 18.85 -13.60
CA ALA A 122 -5.71 18.84 -13.11
C ALA A 122 -5.03 17.49 -13.43
N ALA A 123 -3.79 17.53 -13.91
CA ALA A 123 -2.99 16.33 -14.12
C ALA A 123 -2.59 15.71 -12.78
N LEU A 124 -2.67 14.38 -12.69
CA LEU A 124 -2.25 13.60 -11.53
C LEU A 124 -1.12 12.66 -11.95
N CYS A 125 0.04 12.81 -11.30
CA CYS A 125 1.19 11.95 -11.47
C CYS A 125 1.34 11.04 -10.24
N ILE A 126 1.21 9.73 -10.45
CA ILE A 126 1.40 8.72 -9.43
C ILE A 126 2.62 7.87 -9.81
N ASP A 127 3.54 7.71 -8.88
CA ASP A 127 4.77 6.91 -9.04
C ASP A 127 4.79 5.70 -8.11
#